data_AF-M0DGP1-F1
#
_entry.id   AF-M0DGP1-F1
#
_cell.length_a   1.000
_cell.length_b   1.000
_cell.length_c   1.000
_cell.angle_alpha   90.00
_cell.angle_beta   90.00
_cell.angle_gamma   90.00
#
_symmetry.space_group_name_H-M   'P 1'
#
loop_
_entity.id
_entity.type
_entity.pdbx_description
1 polymer ?
#
loop_
_entity_poly.entity_id
_entity_poly.type
_entity_poly.pdbx_seq_one_letter_code
_entity_poly.pdbx_strand_id
1 'polypeptide(L)'
;MFEAARLTSDFDLVVARDGRGVPTSALSEGEVELLGVAVAVAGHRAYDVDERVPVVTLDRLGGIADDNLGRLTEYLLDRSEYVVTTAYPEHSSVTGHEVDPAEWRVVSDRTGTPH
;
A
#
# COMPACT_ATOMS: atom_id res chain seq x y z
N MET A 1 -8.69 -10.84 -13.97
CA MET A 1 -8.19 -9.46 -14.13
C MET A 1 -9.31 -8.60 -14.69
N PHE A 2 -9.53 -7.42 -14.13
CA PHE A 2 -10.47 -6.42 -14.65
C PHE A 2 -9.79 -5.52 -15.70
N GLU A 3 -10.57 -4.87 -16.56
CA GLU A 3 -10.06 -4.03 -17.66
C GLU A 3 -10.01 -2.55 -17.26
N ALA A 4 -11.00 -2.08 -16.51
CA ALA A 4 -11.09 -0.72 -16.04
C ALA A 4 -11.87 -0.65 -14.72
N ALA A 5 -11.64 0.40 -13.95
CA ALA A 5 -12.45 0.73 -12.78
C ALA A 5 -12.77 2.22 -12.81
N ARG A 6 -13.95 2.59 -12.32
CA ARG A 6 -14.40 3.98 -12.23
C ARG A 6 -15.19 4.22 -10.95
N LEU A 7 -15.13 5.44 -10.45
CA LEU A 7 -16.02 5.92 -9.39
C LEU A 7 -17.31 6.48 -10.01
N THR A 8 -18.45 6.23 -9.39
CA THR A 8 -19.70 6.95 -9.67
C THR A 8 -19.67 8.32 -8.99
N SER A 9 -20.67 9.14 -9.27
CA SER A 9 -20.90 10.41 -8.57
C SER A 9 -21.20 10.22 -7.07
N ASP A 10 -21.66 9.03 -6.69
CA ASP A 10 -21.95 8.64 -5.30
C ASP A 10 -20.75 7.94 -4.63
N PHE A 11 -19.57 7.96 -5.28
CA PHE A 11 -18.34 7.30 -4.85
C PHE A 11 -18.42 5.76 -4.80
N ASP A 12 -19.36 5.16 -5.52
CA ASP A 12 -19.38 3.71 -5.71
C ASP A 12 -18.33 3.28 -6.71
N LEU A 13 -17.64 2.20 -6.40
CA LEU A 13 -16.64 1.60 -7.27
C LEU A 13 -17.29 0.63 -8.26
N VAL A 14 -17.22 0.96 -9.55
CA VAL A 14 -17.71 0.11 -10.64
C VAL A 14 -16.52 -0.42 -11.42
N VAL A 15 -16.44 -1.75 -11.51
CA VAL A 15 -15.34 -2.45 -12.19
C VAL A 15 -15.86 -3.05 -13.48
N ALA A 16 -15.11 -2.89 -14.58
CA ALA A 16 -15.46 -3.43 -15.89
C ALA A 16 -14.67 -4.71 -16.18
N ARG A 17 -15.37 -5.77 -16.58
CA ARG A 17 -14.80 -7.02 -17.11
C ARG A 17 -15.61 -7.44 -18.34
N ASP A 18 -14.92 -7.74 -19.43
CA ASP A 18 -15.53 -8.06 -20.73
C ASP A 18 -16.52 -6.97 -21.19
N GLY A 19 -16.16 -5.69 -20.97
CA GLY A 19 -17.01 -4.54 -21.28
C GLY A 19 -18.29 -4.40 -20.42
N ARG A 20 -18.46 -5.20 -19.36
CA ARG A 20 -19.62 -5.14 -18.46
C ARG A 20 -19.22 -4.73 -17.05
N GLY A 21 -20.07 -3.93 -16.40
CA GLY A 21 -19.92 -3.61 -14.98
C GLY A 21 -20.18 -4.84 -14.11
N VAL A 22 -19.25 -5.14 -13.21
CA VAL A 22 -19.38 -6.18 -12.19
C VAL A 22 -19.30 -5.55 -10.80
N PRO A 23 -20.02 -6.10 -9.80
CA PRO A 23 -19.91 -5.62 -8.43
C PRO A 23 -18.53 -5.94 -7.87
N THR A 24 -18.06 -5.14 -6.92
CA THR A 24 -16.77 -5.35 -6.23
C THR A 24 -16.71 -6.69 -5.49
N SER A 25 -17.85 -7.25 -5.07
CA SER A 25 -17.95 -8.58 -4.48
C SER A 25 -17.56 -9.73 -5.44
N ALA A 26 -17.43 -9.46 -6.74
CA ALA A 26 -16.96 -10.43 -7.73
C ALA A 26 -15.44 -10.42 -7.93
N LEU A 27 -14.72 -9.53 -7.23
CA LEU A 27 -13.26 -9.44 -7.29
C LEU A 27 -12.62 -10.38 -6.27
N SER A 28 -11.42 -10.87 -6.61
CA SER A 28 -10.55 -11.51 -5.61
C SER A 28 -10.02 -10.46 -4.62
N GLU A 29 -9.54 -10.92 -3.46
CA GLU A 29 -8.90 -10.06 -2.47
C GLU A 29 -7.75 -9.23 -3.07
N GLY A 30 -6.85 -9.87 -3.83
CA GLY A 30 -5.76 -9.18 -4.53
C GLY A 30 -6.23 -8.19 -5.61
N GLU A 31 -7.37 -8.44 -6.27
CA GLU A 31 -7.95 -7.48 -7.23
C GLU A 31 -8.51 -6.24 -6.51
N VAL A 32 -9.15 -6.42 -5.35
CA VAL A 32 -9.62 -5.31 -4.51
C VAL A 32 -8.44 -4.51 -3.97
N GLU A 33 -7.41 -5.18 -3.49
CA GLU A 33 -6.22 -4.55 -2.93
C GLU A 33 -5.45 -3.74 -3.99
N LEU A 34 -5.21 -4.31 -5.17
CA LEU A 34 -4.58 -3.61 -6.29
C LEU A 34 -5.37 -2.36 -6.68
N LEU A 35 -6.71 -2.45 -6.68
CA LEU A 35 -7.57 -1.32 -6.99
C LEU A 35 -7.51 -0.24 -5.91
N GLY A 36 -7.47 -0.63 -4.63
CA GLY A 36 -7.25 0.28 -3.52
C GLY A 36 -5.93 1.04 -3.64
N VAL A 37 -4.84 0.32 -3.96
CA VAL A 37 -3.52 0.92 -4.25
C VAL A 37 -3.60 1.91 -5.41
N ALA A 38 -4.23 1.52 -6.53
CA ALA A 38 -4.35 2.40 -7.70
C ALA A 38 -5.09 3.70 -7.37
N VAL A 39 -6.17 3.62 -6.59
CA VAL A 39 -6.94 4.79 -6.13
C VAL A 39 -6.10 5.65 -5.19
N ALA A 40 -5.39 5.05 -4.23
CA ALA A 40 -4.52 5.77 -3.31
C ALA A 40 -3.41 6.52 -4.05
N VAL A 41 -2.79 5.87 -5.03
CA VAL A 41 -1.74 6.45 -5.89
C VAL A 41 -2.28 7.56 -6.80
N ALA A 42 -3.53 7.47 -7.26
CA ALA A 42 -4.19 8.55 -7.99
C ALA A 42 -4.47 9.76 -7.08
N GLY A 43 -5.00 9.52 -5.87
CA GLY A 43 -5.25 10.56 -4.88
C GLY A 43 -3.97 11.25 -4.43
N HIS A 44 -2.91 10.47 -4.15
CA HIS A 44 -1.59 10.99 -3.79
C HIS A 44 -1.09 12.02 -4.81
N ARG A 45 -1.24 11.74 -6.12
CA ARG A 45 -0.86 12.68 -7.18
C ARG A 45 -1.82 13.86 -7.31
N ALA A 46 -3.13 13.62 -7.18
CA ALA A 46 -4.13 14.67 -7.38
C ALA A 46 -4.05 15.79 -6.33
N TYR A 47 -3.44 15.49 -5.17
CA TYR A 47 -3.30 16.39 -4.04
C TYR A 47 -1.84 16.73 -3.71
N ASP A 48 -0.89 16.44 -4.60
CA ASP A 48 0.55 16.72 -4.44
C ASP A 48 1.08 16.30 -3.06
N VAL A 49 0.69 15.09 -2.62
CA VAL A 49 0.96 14.62 -1.25
C VAL A 49 2.46 14.51 -0.99
N ASP A 50 3.27 14.22 -2.01
CA ASP A 50 4.73 14.21 -1.97
C ASP A 50 5.35 15.55 -1.55
N GLU A 51 4.68 16.67 -1.80
CA GLU A 51 5.19 17.98 -1.37
C GLU A 51 5.06 18.22 0.14
N ARG A 52 4.22 17.43 0.81
CA ARG A 52 3.82 17.67 2.21
C ARG A 52 4.12 16.49 3.14
N VAL A 53 4.20 15.28 2.60
CA VAL A 53 4.31 14.04 3.38
C VAL A 53 5.55 13.28 2.92
N PRO A 54 6.59 13.18 3.77
CA PRO A 54 7.85 12.52 3.38
C PRO A 54 7.80 10.99 3.51
N VAL A 55 6.78 10.44 4.16
CA VAL A 55 6.69 9.01 4.50
C VAL A 55 5.41 8.41 3.94
N VAL A 56 5.54 7.32 3.18
CA VAL A 56 4.42 6.46 2.77
C VAL A 56 4.55 5.10 3.45
N THR A 57 3.45 4.61 4.02
CA THR A 57 3.39 3.28 4.64
C THR A 57 2.45 2.38 3.87
N LEU A 58 2.94 1.19 3.51
CA LEU A 58 2.18 0.10 2.91
C LEU A 58 2.06 -1.04 3.94
N ASP A 59 0.91 -1.14 4.59
CA ASP A 59 0.66 -2.20 5.56
C ASP A 59 -0.16 -3.33 4.96
N ARG A 60 0.30 -4.55 5.18
CA ARG A 60 -0.39 -5.82 4.90
C ARG A 60 -0.81 -6.07 3.44
N LEU A 61 0.02 -5.67 2.47
CA LEU A 61 -0.22 -5.93 1.04
C LEU A 61 0.09 -7.38 0.61
N GLY A 62 -0.71 -8.34 1.04
CA GLY A 62 -0.45 -9.78 0.84
C GLY A 62 -1.17 -10.44 -0.35
N GLY A 63 -2.15 -9.78 -0.96
CA GLY A 63 -2.89 -10.28 -2.13
C GLY A 63 -2.27 -9.88 -3.47
N ILE A 64 -1.27 -8.99 -3.45
CA ILE A 64 -0.55 -8.51 -4.63
C ILE A 64 0.63 -9.46 -4.93
N ALA A 65 0.85 -9.77 -6.22
CA ALA A 65 2.01 -10.56 -6.64
C ALA A 65 3.33 -9.84 -6.32
N ASP A 66 4.38 -10.59 -5.95
CA ASP A 66 5.68 -10.05 -5.51
C ASP A 66 6.23 -8.98 -6.47
N ASP A 67 6.38 -9.28 -7.76
CA ASP A 67 6.86 -8.33 -8.77
C ASP A 67 6.06 -7.02 -8.83
N ASN A 68 4.76 -7.05 -8.54
CA ASN A 68 3.92 -5.85 -8.54
C ASN A 68 4.12 -5.02 -7.28
N LEU A 69 4.38 -5.65 -6.14
CA LEU A 69 4.74 -4.97 -4.89
C LEU A 69 6.09 -4.26 -5.04
N GLY A 70 7.08 -4.91 -5.67
CA GLY A 70 8.37 -4.30 -6.01
C GLY A 70 8.20 -3.04 -6.87
N ARG A 71 7.45 -3.15 -7.98
CA ARG A 71 7.15 -2.00 -8.87
C ARG A 71 6.43 -0.86 -8.16
N LEU A 72 5.48 -1.17 -7.28
CA LEU A 72 4.77 -0.17 -6.49
C LEU A 72 5.72 0.56 -5.53
N THR A 73 6.58 -0.19 -4.86
CA THR A 73 7.55 0.34 -3.90
C THR A 73 8.55 1.27 -4.61
N GLU A 74 9.12 0.84 -5.75
CA GLU A 74 9.98 1.69 -6.59
C GLU A 74 9.27 2.97 -7.04
N TYR A 75 8.02 2.83 -7.50
CA TYR A 75 7.21 3.97 -7.93
C TYR A 75 7.00 5.01 -6.82
N LEU A 76 6.83 4.57 -5.56
CA LEU A 76 6.63 5.43 -4.41
C LEU A 76 7.95 6.03 -3.88
N LEU A 77 9.06 5.29 -3.95
CA LEU A 77 10.39 5.79 -3.53
C LEU A 77 10.85 6.99 -4.35
N ASP A 78 10.48 7.07 -5.63
CA ASP A 78 10.72 8.26 -6.45
C ASP A 78 9.95 9.51 -5.97
N ARG A 79 8.97 9.35 -5.07
CA ARG A 79 7.97 10.37 -4.69
C ARG A 79 7.83 10.52 -3.19
N SER A 80 8.66 9.87 -2.41
CA SER A 80 8.61 9.92 -0.96
C SER A 80 10.02 9.69 -0.44
N GLU A 81 10.40 10.42 0.60
CA GLU A 81 11.71 10.26 1.22
C GLU A 81 11.87 8.87 1.83
N TYR A 82 10.76 8.32 2.36
CA TYR A 82 10.71 7.00 2.95
C TYR A 82 9.47 6.24 2.49
N VAL A 83 9.67 4.97 2.13
CA VAL A 83 8.59 3.99 1.99
C VAL A 83 8.81 2.90 3.03
N VAL A 84 7.82 2.70 3.90
CA VAL A 84 7.81 1.63 4.90
C VAL A 84 6.77 0.61 4.47
N THR A 85 7.17 -0.65 4.33
CA THR A 85 6.23 -1.73 3.97
C THR A 85 6.36 -2.91 4.92
N THR A 86 5.30 -3.70 5.04
CA THR A 86 5.38 -5.00 5.70
C THR A 86 6.42 -5.88 4.99
N ALA A 87 7.37 -6.41 5.76
CA ALA A 87 8.31 -7.41 5.29
C ALA A 87 7.66 -8.79 5.37
N TYR A 88 7.19 -9.28 4.23
CA TYR A 88 6.70 -10.65 4.10
C TYR A 88 7.86 -11.55 3.68
N PRO A 89 8.16 -12.63 4.42
CA PRO A 89 9.26 -13.55 4.08
C PRO A 89 9.16 -14.14 2.66
N GLU A 90 7.95 -14.27 2.13
CA GLU A 90 7.65 -14.74 0.78
C GLU A 90 7.88 -13.70 -0.32
N HIS A 91 8.00 -12.42 0.03
CA HIS A 91 8.22 -11.32 -0.90
C HIS A 91 9.70 -10.96 -0.95
N SER A 92 10.32 -11.16 -2.12
CA SER A 92 11.76 -10.95 -2.35
C SER A 92 12.06 -9.75 -3.22
N SER A 93 11.02 -9.20 -3.87
CA SER A 93 11.14 -8.07 -4.79
C SER A 93 11.44 -6.73 -4.11
N VAL A 94 11.13 -6.60 -2.81
CA VAL A 94 11.37 -5.39 -2.04
C VAL A 94 12.76 -5.44 -1.42
N THR A 95 13.60 -4.47 -1.77
CA THR A 95 14.91 -4.28 -1.14
C THR A 95 14.84 -3.10 -0.18
N GLY A 96 15.31 -3.27 1.06
CA GLY A 96 15.28 -2.19 2.05
C GLY A 96 15.98 -2.56 3.36
N HIS A 97 15.93 -1.63 4.31
CA HIS A 97 16.35 -1.90 5.67
C HIS A 97 15.18 -2.55 6.43
N GLU A 98 15.37 -3.79 6.86
CA GLU A 98 14.43 -4.44 7.77
C GLU A 98 14.51 -3.77 9.14
N VAL A 99 13.34 -3.47 9.70
CA VAL A 99 13.22 -2.89 11.03
C VAL A 99 12.34 -3.84 11.84
N ASP A 100 12.93 -4.50 12.83
CA ASP A 100 12.20 -5.39 13.74
C ASP A 100 11.83 -4.64 15.03
N PRO A 101 10.54 -4.34 15.27
CA PRO A 101 10.09 -3.71 16.50
C PRO A 101 10.37 -4.54 17.77
N ALA A 102 10.57 -5.85 17.65
CA ALA A 102 10.88 -6.72 18.80
C ALA A 102 12.26 -6.44 19.40
N GLU A 103 13.17 -5.85 18.63
CA GLU A 103 14.51 -5.47 19.11
C GLU A 103 14.59 -4.03 19.65
N TRP A 104 13.49 -3.29 19.58
CA TRP A 104 13.49 -1.88 19.98
C TRP A 104 13.57 -1.72 21.50
N ARG A 105 14.49 -0.87 21.95
CA ARG A 105 14.47 -0.35 23.32
C ARG A 105 13.49 0.82 23.40
N VAL A 106 12.34 0.60 24.01
CA VAL A 106 11.31 1.63 24.15
C VAL A 106 11.44 2.37 25.48
N VAL A 107 10.88 3.58 25.57
CA VAL A 107 10.94 4.39 26.79
C VAL A 107 10.28 3.66 27.97
N SER A 108 9.27 2.84 27.70
CA SER A 108 8.59 2.00 28.69
C SER A 108 9.50 0.96 29.34
N ASP A 109 10.59 0.55 28.70
CA ASP A 109 11.57 -0.37 29.29
C ASP A 109 12.41 0.29 30.39
N ARG A 110 12.34 1.63 30.52
CA ARG A 110 13.08 2.40 31.54
C ARG A 110 12.32 2.58 32.85
N THR A 111 11.22 1.88 33.10
CA THR A 111 10.60 1.89 34.44
C THR A 111 11.35 0.95 35.37
N GLY A 112 12.42 1.47 35.99
CA GLY A 112 13.26 0.69 36.89
C GLY A 112 14.13 1.47 37.86
N THR A 113 13.87 2.75 38.16
CA THR A 113 14.30 3.37 39.44
C THR A 113 13.55 4.70 39.64
N PRO A 114 12.67 4.86 40.65
CA PRO A 114 12.27 6.18 41.10
C PRO A 114 13.47 6.85 41.79
N HIS A 115 13.73 8.12 41.46
CA HIS A 115 14.59 9.00 42.25
C HIS A 115 13.90 9.39 43.56
#